data_AF-A0A357YL64-F1
#
_entry.id   AF-A0A357YL64-F1
#
_cell.length_a   1.000
_cell.length_b   1.000
_cell.length_c   1.000
_cell.angle_alpha   90.00
_cell.angle_beta   90.00
_cell.angle_gamma   90.00
#
_symmetry.space_group_name_H-M   'P 1'
#
loop_
_entity.id
_entity.type
_entity.pdbx_description
1 polymer ?
#
loop_
_entity_poly.entity_id
_entity_poly.type
_entity_poly.pdbx_seq_one_letter_code
_entity_poly.pdbx_strand_id
1 'polypeptide(L)'
;VDYDTITGDVIKKTTHQGYADESTWSRGEAWALYGFTMAYRETMNEEYLELAQNIAEFIFTHPNLPDDLIPYWDFDAPEIPNEPRDVSAATITASALYELSNYVGEKGSEYKKWADTILENLTDNYRATLGSDAGFLLLHSTGAKSLNSEIDVPLVYADYYFLEALLRSEKE
;
A
#
# COMPACT_ATOMS: atom_id res chain seq x y z
N VAL A 1 4.74 4.64 16.92
CA VAL A 1 5.08 5.74 17.85
C VAL A 1 4.68 5.28 19.24
N ASP A 2 5.57 5.44 20.21
CA ASP A 2 5.32 5.17 21.62
C ASP A 2 5.02 6.49 22.34
N TYR A 3 4.04 6.46 23.24
CA TYR A 3 3.52 7.63 23.93
C TYR A 3 3.52 7.41 25.44
N ASP A 4 3.81 8.47 26.20
CA ASP A 4 3.65 8.44 27.65
C ASP A 4 2.17 8.28 28.02
N THR A 5 1.86 7.31 28.87
CA THR A 5 0.47 6.95 29.21
C THR A 5 -0.23 7.98 30.10
N ILE A 6 0.51 8.95 30.66
CA ILE A 6 0.00 10.00 31.53
C ILE A 6 -0.04 11.34 30.80
N THR A 7 1.03 11.72 30.09
CA THR A 7 1.13 13.04 29.44
C THR A 7 0.67 13.04 27.99
N GLY A 8 0.72 11.89 27.30
CA GLY A 8 0.49 11.80 25.86
C GLY A 8 1.67 12.32 25.02
N ASP A 9 2.82 12.62 25.64
CA ASP A 9 4.01 13.04 24.91
C ASP A 9 4.62 11.89 24.11
N VAL A 10 5.21 12.23 22.96
CA VAL A 10 5.94 11.25 22.14
C VAL A 10 7.24 10.83 22.85
N ILE A 11 7.39 9.55 23.12
CA ILE A 11 8.61 8.96 23.69
C ILE A 11 9.56 8.53 22.58
N LYS A 12 9.06 7.73 21.64
CA LYS A 12 9.88 7.15 20.56
C LYS A 12 9.09 7.03 19.26
N LYS A 13 9.75 7.27 18.14
CA LYS A 13 9.29 6.88 16.79
C LYS A 13 10.13 5.68 16.37
N THR A 14 9.48 4.58 16.01
CA THR A 14 10.15 3.31 15.74
C THR A 14 9.30 2.49 14.78
N THR A 15 9.94 1.62 14.02
CA THR A 15 9.27 0.60 13.21
C THR A 15 9.26 -0.74 13.94
N HIS A 16 8.39 -1.65 13.50
CA HIS A 16 8.41 -3.05 13.94
C HIS A 16 8.62 -4.02 12.76
N GLN A 17 8.03 -3.70 11.60
CA GLN A 17 8.07 -4.54 10.41
C GLN A 17 8.88 -3.95 9.26
N GLY A 18 9.23 -2.65 9.32
CA GLY A 18 10.10 -1.99 8.34
C GLY A 18 11.58 -2.35 8.52
N TYR A 19 12.41 -1.89 7.59
CA TYR A 19 13.85 -2.10 7.59
C TYR A 19 14.58 -1.37 8.73
N ALA A 20 14.25 -0.11 8.98
CA ALA A 20 14.85 0.74 10.01
C ALA A 20 13.81 1.71 10.59
N ASP A 21 14.10 2.33 11.73
CA ASP A 21 13.20 3.31 12.37
C ASP A 21 12.92 4.51 11.43
N GLU A 22 13.88 4.83 10.57
CA GLU A 22 13.83 5.89 9.57
C GLU A 22 13.49 5.39 8.14
N SER A 23 13.22 4.09 7.96
CA SER A 23 12.86 3.53 6.66
C SER A 23 11.37 3.64 6.37
N THR A 24 11.03 3.48 5.10
CA THR A 24 9.67 3.60 4.59
C THR A 24 9.10 2.23 4.27
N TRP A 25 8.45 1.63 5.27
CA TRP A 25 7.76 0.34 5.10
C TRP A 25 6.54 0.49 4.18
N SER A 26 6.55 -0.19 3.02
CA SER A 26 5.60 0.11 1.94
C SER A 26 4.15 -0.13 2.29
N ARG A 27 3.86 -1.21 3.04
CA ARG A 27 2.50 -1.47 3.53
C ARG A 27 2.05 -0.50 4.61
N GLY A 28 2.99 0.10 5.35
CA GLY A 28 2.69 1.17 6.30
C GLY A 28 2.15 2.41 5.59
N GLU A 29 2.79 2.80 4.49
CA GLU A 29 2.33 3.90 3.64
C GLU A 29 0.99 3.58 2.98
N ALA A 30 0.81 2.34 2.50
CA ALA A 30 -0.47 1.90 1.96
C ALA A 30 -1.61 1.97 2.99
N TRP A 31 -1.34 1.58 4.25
CA TRP A 31 -2.30 1.74 5.35
C TRP A 31 -2.61 3.20 5.65
N ALA A 32 -1.61 4.08 5.64
CA ALA A 32 -1.83 5.50 5.86
C ALA A 32 -2.69 6.10 4.75
N LEU A 33 -2.38 5.81 3.48
CA LEU A 33 -3.15 6.26 2.32
C LEU A 33 -4.61 5.79 2.40
N TYR A 34 -4.83 4.50 2.59
CA TYR A 34 -6.18 3.93 2.72
C TYR A 34 -6.91 4.50 3.93
N GLY A 35 -6.23 4.55 5.08
CA GLY A 35 -6.78 4.98 6.36
C GLY A 35 -7.23 6.44 6.34
N PHE A 36 -6.41 7.35 5.82
CA PHE A 36 -6.77 8.77 5.71
C PHE A 36 -7.84 9.02 4.65
N THR A 37 -7.84 8.26 3.54
CA THR A 37 -8.92 8.30 2.56
C THR A 37 -10.27 7.90 3.20
N MET A 38 -10.26 6.82 3.97
CA MET A 38 -11.44 6.35 4.71
C MET A 38 -11.87 7.33 5.80
N ALA A 39 -10.92 7.88 6.57
CA ALA A 39 -11.20 8.88 7.60
C ALA A 39 -11.84 10.14 6.99
N TYR A 40 -11.36 10.58 5.82
CA TYR A 40 -11.99 11.67 5.09
C TYR A 40 -13.43 11.32 4.68
N ARG A 41 -13.67 10.14 4.09
CA ARG A 41 -15.05 9.70 3.74
C ARG A 41 -16.01 9.82 4.93
N GLU A 42 -15.59 9.38 6.11
CA GLU A 42 -16.46 9.32 7.29
C GLU A 42 -16.64 10.67 8.01
N THR A 43 -15.69 11.59 7.86
CA THR A 43 -15.66 12.83 8.66
C THR A 43 -15.79 14.10 7.84
N MET A 44 -15.52 14.03 6.53
CA MET A 44 -15.34 15.16 5.62
C MET A 44 -14.30 16.18 6.12
N ASN A 45 -13.35 15.75 6.96
CA ASN A 45 -12.29 16.64 7.44
C ASN A 45 -11.17 16.76 6.39
N GLU A 46 -11.05 17.94 5.80
CA GLU A 46 -10.07 18.27 4.76
C GLU A 46 -8.61 17.96 5.16
N GLU A 47 -8.26 18.01 6.44
CA GLU A 47 -6.91 17.63 6.89
C GLU A 47 -6.57 16.17 6.55
N TYR A 48 -7.55 15.26 6.59
CA TYR A 48 -7.36 13.87 6.20
C TYR A 48 -7.26 13.71 4.68
N LEU A 49 -7.99 14.52 3.91
CA LEU A 49 -7.88 14.53 2.45
C LEU A 49 -6.51 15.03 2.00
N GLU A 50 -5.99 16.08 2.65
CA GLU A 50 -4.66 16.61 2.40
C GLU A 50 -3.57 15.57 2.73
N LEU A 51 -3.69 14.90 3.88
CA LEU A 51 -2.76 13.83 4.25
C LEU A 51 -2.77 12.67 3.24
N ALA A 52 -3.95 12.20 2.82
CA ALA A 52 -4.07 11.14 1.82
C ALA A 52 -3.40 11.53 0.48
N GLN A 53 -3.61 12.76 0.00
CA GLN A 53 -2.95 13.26 -1.21
C GLN A 53 -1.43 13.35 -1.06
N ASN A 54 -0.93 13.81 0.09
CA ASN A 54 0.51 13.92 0.35
C ASN A 54 1.18 12.54 0.42
N ILE A 55 0.50 11.54 0.99
CA ILE A 55 0.99 10.16 1.03
C ILE A 55 1.00 9.57 -0.39
N ALA A 56 -0.05 9.78 -1.18
CA ALA A 56 -0.07 9.33 -2.57
C ALA A 56 1.09 9.93 -3.37
N GLU A 57 1.27 11.26 -3.29
CA GLU A 57 2.40 11.95 -3.93
C GLU A 57 3.75 11.36 -3.50
N PHE A 58 3.93 11.14 -2.20
CA PHE A 58 5.16 10.55 -1.65
C PHE A 58 5.43 9.16 -2.22
N ILE A 59 4.42 8.26 -2.26
CA ILE A 59 4.57 6.92 -2.82
C ILE A 59 4.97 7.00 -4.30
N PHE A 60 4.22 7.75 -5.11
CA PHE A 60 4.37 7.77 -6.57
C PHE A 60 5.55 8.62 -7.08
N THR A 61 6.14 9.45 -6.22
CA THR A 61 7.40 10.15 -6.50
C THR A 61 8.61 9.52 -5.82
N HIS A 62 8.43 8.44 -5.07
CA HIS A 62 9.53 7.76 -4.39
C HIS A 62 10.52 7.19 -5.42
N PRO A 63 11.83 7.49 -5.33
CA PRO A 63 12.82 7.07 -6.34
C PRO A 63 12.98 5.55 -6.47
N ASN A 64 12.58 4.82 -5.43
CA ASN A 64 12.63 3.35 -5.38
C ASN A 64 11.27 2.69 -5.65
N LEU A 65 10.22 3.42 -6.03
CA LEU A 65 9.00 2.81 -6.56
C LEU A 65 9.28 2.28 -7.97
N PRO A 66 9.12 0.97 -8.23
CA PRO A 66 9.49 0.42 -9.54
C PRO A 66 8.44 0.72 -10.61
N ASP A 67 8.85 0.61 -11.87
CA ASP A 67 8.04 1.02 -13.03
C ASP A 67 6.69 0.29 -13.15
N ASP A 68 6.57 -0.92 -12.58
CA ASP A 68 5.32 -1.69 -12.52
C ASP A 68 4.38 -1.25 -11.38
N LEU A 69 4.78 -0.26 -10.60
CA LEU A 69 4.05 0.33 -9.46
C LEU A 69 3.75 -0.67 -8.33
N ILE A 70 4.40 -1.83 -8.33
CA ILE A 70 4.35 -2.79 -7.22
C ILE A 70 5.54 -2.49 -6.31
N PRO A 71 5.37 -2.06 -5.05
CA PRO A 71 6.51 -1.62 -4.27
C PRO A 71 7.37 -2.81 -3.79
N TYR A 72 8.62 -2.53 -3.46
CA TYR A 72 9.39 -3.41 -2.56
C TYR A 72 8.72 -3.45 -1.18
N TRP A 73 9.05 -4.44 -0.35
CA TRP A 73 8.50 -4.54 1.01
C TRP A 73 8.83 -3.32 1.91
N ASP A 74 9.92 -2.62 1.60
CA ASP A 74 10.33 -1.36 2.20
C ASP A 74 11.07 -0.55 1.11
N PHE A 75 10.74 0.74 0.98
CA PHE A 75 11.31 1.57 -0.08
C PHE A 75 12.78 1.94 0.15
N ASP A 76 13.30 1.79 1.37
CA ASP A 76 14.70 2.09 1.73
C ASP A 76 15.51 0.82 1.98
N ALA A 77 14.99 -0.35 1.58
CA ALA A 77 15.67 -1.61 1.75
C ALA A 77 17.01 -1.62 0.97
N PRO A 78 18.12 -2.09 1.59
CA PRO A 78 19.47 -1.83 1.10
C PRO A 78 19.85 -2.64 -0.14
N GLU A 79 19.17 -3.76 -0.41
CA GLU A 79 19.53 -4.65 -1.53
C GLU A 79 18.69 -4.39 -2.79
N ILE A 80 17.88 -3.33 -2.85
CA ILE A 80 17.13 -2.92 -4.05
C ILE A 80 18.10 -2.83 -5.25
N PRO A 81 17.80 -3.49 -6.39
CA PRO A 81 16.52 -4.07 -6.79
C PRO A 81 16.28 -5.55 -6.44
N ASN A 82 17.16 -6.19 -5.66
CA ASN A 82 17.09 -7.61 -5.28
C ASN A 82 16.29 -7.87 -4.00
N GLU A 83 15.48 -6.90 -3.57
CA GLU A 83 14.59 -7.03 -2.41
C GLU A 83 13.23 -7.62 -2.84
N PRO A 84 12.53 -8.35 -1.96
CA PRO A 84 11.23 -8.90 -2.30
C PRO A 84 10.19 -7.79 -2.46
N ARG A 85 9.22 -8.04 -3.34
CA ARG A 85 8.05 -7.18 -3.51
C ARG A 85 7.10 -7.31 -2.33
N ASP A 86 6.19 -6.35 -2.22
CA ASP A 86 5.00 -6.53 -1.41
C ASP A 86 3.73 -6.21 -2.20
N VAL A 87 3.19 -7.24 -2.85
CA VAL A 87 1.92 -7.18 -3.57
C VAL A 87 0.77 -6.72 -2.68
N SER A 88 0.79 -7.05 -1.39
CA SER A 88 -0.27 -6.60 -0.48
C SER A 88 -0.30 -5.07 -0.32
N ALA A 89 0.85 -4.40 -0.26
CA ALA A 89 0.93 -2.94 -0.26
C ALA A 89 0.37 -2.34 -1.56
N ALA A 90 0.63 -2.97 -2.71
CA ALA A 90 0.09 -2.53 -3.99
C ALA A 90 -1.44 -2.62 -4.05
N THR A 91 -2.03 -3.73 -3.59
CA THR A 91 -3.50 -3.91 -3.64
C THR A 91 -4.24 -2.94 -2.73
N ILE A 92 -3.71 -2.68 -1.54
CA ILE A 92 -4.23 -1.66 -0.61
C ILE A 92 -4.16 -0.27 -1.26
N THR A 93 -3.00 0.06 -1.85
CA THR A 93 -2.77 1.35 -2.54
C THR A 93 -3.75 1.54 -3.69
N ALA A 94 -3.92 0.54 -4.57
CA ALA A 94 -4.87 0.60 -5.68
C ALA A 94 -6.30 0.82 -5.19
N SER A 95 -6.74 0.05 -4.18
CA SER A 95 -8.07 0.22 -3.59
C SER A 95 -8.26 1.65 -3.05
N ALA A 96 -7.27 2.18 -2.32
CA ALA A 96 -7.31 3.53 -1.77
C ALA A 96 -7.37 4.61 -2.86
N LEU A 97 -6.57 4.49 -3.92
CA LEU A 97 -6.54 5.44 -5.03
C LEU A 97 -7.86 5.51 -5.79
N TYR A 98 -8.52 4.37 -6.02
CA TYR A 98 -9.86 4.36 -6.63
C TYR A 98 -10.92 5.05 -5.77
N GLU A 99 -10.77 5.09 -4.45
CA GLU A 99 -11.69 5.85 -3.60
C GLU A 99 -11.29 7.32 -3.54
N LEU A 100 -9.99 7.59 -3.35
CA LEU A 100 -9.44 8.94 -3.26
C LEU A 100 -9.67 9.75 -4.55
N SER A 101 -9.65 9.11 -5.72
CA SER A 101 -9.94 9.74 -7.03
C SER A 101 -11.27 10.50 -7.03
N ASN A 102 -12.26 10.02 -6.26
CA ASN A 102 -13.60 10.60 -6.18
C ASN A 102 -13.66 11.91 -5.36
N TYR A 103 -12.58 12.28 -4.67
CA TYR A 103 -12.54 13.43 -3.75
C TYR A 103 -11.64 14.58 -4.21
N VAL A 104 -10.74 14.37 -5.18
CA VAL A 104 -9.61 15.28 -5.45
C VAL A 104 -9.72 16.07 -6.77
N GLY A 105 -10.91 16.12 -7.38
CA GLY A 105 -11.17 16.92 -8.58
C GLY A 105 -10.24 16.57 -9.75
N GLU A 106 -9.46 17.53 -10.25
CA GLU A 106 -8.59 17.37 -11.43
C GLU A 106 -7.55 16.24 -11.28
N LYS A 107 -7.03 16.02 -10.06
CA LYS A 107 -6.07 14.95 -9.77
C LYS A 107 -6.68 13.54 -9.85
N GLY A 108 -8.00 13.44 -9.83
CA GLY A 108 -8.67 12.13 -9.74
C GLY A 108 -8.35 11.21 -10.91
N SER A 109 -8.18 11.78 -12.11
CA SER A 109 -7.78 11.04 -13.31
C SER A 109 -6.38 10.44 -13.23
N GLU A 110 -5.44 11.12 -12.58
CA GLU A 110 -4.08 10.62 -12.36
C GLU A 110 -4.07 9.48 -11.35
N TYR A 111 -4.79 9.65 -10.23
CA TYR A 111 -4.89 8.61 -9.19
C TYR A 111 -5.56 7.34 -9.72
N LYS A 112 -6.61 7.50 -10.53
CA LYS A 112 -7.24 6.38 -11.24
C LYS A 112 -6.25 5.69 -12.17
N LYS A 113 -5.49 6.44 -12.96
CA LYS A 113 -4.48 5.87 -13.87
C LYS A 113 -3.42 5.06 -13.11
N TRP A 114 -2.95 5.54 -11.96
CA TRP A 114 -2.03 4.78 -11.11
C TRP A 114 -2.68 3.49 -10.59
N ALA A 115 -3.94 3.56 -10.12
CA ALA A 115 -4.69 2.41 -9.66
C ALA A 115 -4.88 1.36 -10.78
N ASP A 116 -5.27 1.79 -11.98
CA ASP A 116 -5.43 0.95 -13.17
C ASP A 116 -4.10 0.26 -13.51
N THR A 117 -3.00 1.00 -13.51
CA THR A 117 -1.67 0.45 -13.80
C THR A 117 -1.26 -0.62 -12.78
N ILE A 118 -1.51 -0.38 -11.48
CA ILE A 118 -1.27 -1.39 -10.44
C ILE A 118 -2.14 -2.63 -10.70
N LEU A 119 -3.44 -2.44 -10.97
CA LEU A 119 -4.39 -3.53 -11.14
C LEU A 119 -4.08 -4.39 -12.37
N GLU A 120 -3.69 -3.77 -13.48
CA GLU A 120 -3.19 -4.42 -14.69
C GLU A 120 -1.94 -5.25 -14.38
N ASN A 121 -0.91 -4.65 -13.76
CA ASN A 121 0.32 -5.36 -13.44
C ASN A 121 0.09 -6.54 -12.48
N LEU A 122 -0.75 -6.36 -11.44
CA LEU A 122 -1.15 -7.42 -10.54
C LEU A 122 -1.83 -8.57 -11.28
N THR A 123 -2.75 -8.25 -12.19
CA THR A 123 -3.53 -9.22 -12.95
C THR A 123 -2.65 -10.01 -13.91
N ASP A 124 -1.72 -9.34 -14.59
CA ASP A 124 -0.91 -9.95 -15.64
C ASP A 124 0.29 -10.72 -15.10
N ASN A 125 0.88 -10.28 -13.98
CA ASN A 125 2.20 -10.76 -13.55
C ASN A 125 2.24 -11.39 -12.15
N TYR A 126 1.26 -11.12 -11.27
CA TYR A 126 1.33 -11.52 -9.86
C TYR A 126 0.25 -12.50 -9.42
N ARG A 127 -0.61 -12.96 -10.34
CA ARG A 127 -1.67 -13.92 -10.04
C ARG A 127 -1.14 -15.33 -9.83
N ALA A 128 -1.74 -16.02 -8.87
CA ALA A 128 -1.63 -17.46 -8.75
C ALA A 128 -2.22 -18.16 -9.98
N THR A 129 -1.70 -19.36 -10.28
CA THR A 129 -2.27 -20.19 -11.35
C THR A 129 -3.63 -20.73 -10.93
N LEU A 130 -4.56 -20.87 -11.88
CA LEU A 130 -5.89 -21.39 -11.56
C LEU A 130 -5.80 -22.81 -10.98
N GLY A 131 -6.30 -22.98 -9.75
CA GLY A 131 -6.28 -24.25 -9.02
C GLY A 131 -4.97 -24.57 -8.30
N SER A 132 -4.04 -23.62 -8.16
CA SER A 132 -2.81 -23.74 -7.37
C SER A 132 -2.86 -22.95 -6.06
N ASP A 133 -1.72 -22.86 -5.37
CA ASP A 133 -1.43 -21.95 -4.25
C ASP A 133 -2.51 -21.93 -3.15
N ALA A 134 -3.05 -23.11 -2.81
CA ALA A 134 -4.09 -23.28 -1.80
C ALA A 134 -5.33 -22.38 -1.98
N GLY A 135 -5.58 -21.88 -3.19
CA GLY A 135 -6.72 -21.01 -3.52
C GLY A 135 -6.48 -19.51 -3.32
N PHE A 136 -5.25 -19.08 -3.03
CA PHE A 136 -4.91 -17.65 -3.05
C PHE A 136 -5.01 -17.07 -4.46
N LEU A 137 -5.28 -15.77 -4.56
CA LEU A 137 -5.41 -15.07 -5.85
C LEU A 137 -4.10 -14.45 -6.30
N LEU A 138 -3.32 -13.90 -5.36
CA LEU A 138 -2.07 -13.20 -5.61
C LEU A 138 -0.88 -13.81 -4.88
N LEU A 139 0.29 -13.70 -5.49
CA LEU A 139 1.59 -14.16 -4.97
C LEU A 139 2.46 -12.95 -4.57
N HIS A 140 3.67 -13.20 -4.07
CA HIS A 140 4.73 -12.20 -3.89
C HIS A 140 4.40 -11.03 -2.94
N SER A 141 3.67 -11.32 -1.85
CA SER A 141 3.54 -10.39 -0.72
C SER A 141 4.62 -10.65 0.33
N THR A 142 4.94 -9.63 1.12
CA THR A 142 5.95 -9.75 2.19
C THR A 142 5.40 -9.22 3.51
N GLY A 143 5.15 -10.13 4.46
CA GLY A 143 4.60 -9.84 5.79
C GLY A 143 5.59 -9.08 6.67
N ALA A 144 6.65 -9.72 7.14
CA ALA A 144 7.62 -9.08 8.04
C ALA A 144 9.04 -9.59 7.78
N LYS A 145 9.69 -9.05 6.74
CA LYS A 145 11.05 -9.47 6.36
C LYS A 145 12.05 -9.28 7.48
N SER A 146 12.00 -8.15 8.20
CA SER A 146 12.89 -7.87 9.34
C SER A 146 12.74 -8.88 10.49
N LEU A 147 11.62 -9.62 10.53
CA LEU A 147 11.33 -10.68 11.49
C LEU A 147 11.49 -12.10 10.89
N ASN A 148 12.02 -12.21 9.66
CA ASN A 148 12.15 -13.46 8.92
C ASN A 148 10.83 -14.25 8.79
N SER A 149 9.73 -13.53 8.52
CA SER A 149 8.38 -14.09 8.49
C SER A 149 7.62 -13.66 7.23
N GLU A 150 6.95 -14.63 6.60
CA GLU A 150 6.06 -14.41 5.45
C GLU A 150 6.73 -13.61 4.32
N ILE A 151 7.92 -14.05 3.88
CA ILE A 151 8.69 -13.38 2.83
C ILE A 151 8.37 -14.02 1.48
N ASP A 152 7.91 -13.23 0.52
CA ASP A 152 7.60 -13.69 -0.84
C ASP A 152 6.57 -14.84 -0.88
N VAL A 153 5.42 -14.60 -0.25
CA VAL A 153 4.33 -15.58 -0.09
C VAL A 153 2.97 -14.95 -0.41
N PRO A 154 1.93 -15.74 -0.71
CA PRO A 154 0.56 -15.24 -0.76
C PRO A 154 0.08 -14.81 0.63
N LEU A 155 -0.72 -13.74 0.69
CA LEU A 155 -1.31 -13.21 1.93
C LEU A 155 -2.79 -12.87 1.73
N VAL A 156 -3.63 -13.32 2.66
CA VAL A 156 -5.10 -13.20 2.54
C VAL A 156 -5.60 -11.77 2.42
N TYR A 157 -4.92 -10.81 3.05
CA TYR A 157 -5.27 -9.41 2.93
C TYR A 157 -4.89 -8.84 1.56
N ALA A 158 -3.86 -9.37 0.88
CA ALA A 158 -3.55 -8.99 -0.50
C ALA A 158 -4.76 -9.32 -1.41
N ASP A 159 -5.29 -10.54 -1.31
CA ASP A 159 -6.45 -11.00 -2.06
C ASP A 159 -7.71 -10.18 -1.75
N TYR A 160 -7.94 -9.85 -0.48
CA TYR A 160 -9.08 -9.03 -0.07
C TYR A 160 -9.06 -7.65 -0.75
N TYR A 161 -7.95 -6.92 -0.63
CA TYR A 161 -7.84 -5.58 -1.20
C TYR A 161 -7.74 -5.61 -2.73
N PHE A 162 -7.27 -6.71 -3.32
CA PHE A 162 -7.33 -6.91 -4.77
C PHE A 162 -8.77 -7.02 -5.27
N LEU A 163 -9.59 -7.85 -4.62
CA LEU A 163 -11.01 -7.95 -4.93
C LEU A 163 -11.74 -6.63 -4.67
N GLU A 164 -11.38 -5.91 -3.61
CA GLU A 164 -11.95 -4.60 -3.33
C GLU A 164 -11.58 -3.59 -4.43
N ALA A 165 -10.32 -3.55 -4.87
CA ALA A 165 -9.87 -2.69 -5.95
C ALA A 165 -10.60 -3.00 -7.26
N LEU A 166 -10.77 -4.28 -7.63
CA LEU A 166 -11.57 -4.70 -8.79
C LEU A 166 -13.02 -4.20 -8.71
N LEU A 167 -13.64 -4.33 -7.52
CA LEU A 167 -15.02 -3.86 -7.33
C LEU A 167 -15.14 -2.34 -7.37
N ARG A 168 -14.09 -1.60 -7.00
CA ARG A 168 -14.04 -0.14 -7.09
C ARG A 168 -13.81 0.31 -8.53
N SER A 169 -12.95 -0.38 -9.28
CA SER A 169 -12.68 -0.06 -10.69
C SER A 169 -13.90 -0.22 -11.59
N GLU A 170 -14.82 -1.14 -11.27
CA GLU A 170 -16.07 -1.36 -12.01
C GLU A 170 -17.15 -0.30 -11.77
N LYS A 171 -17.07 0.48 -10.68
CA LYS A 171 -18.10 1.45 -10.29
C LYS A 171 -17.97 2.82 -10.94
N GLU A 172 -16.91 3.04 -11.70
CA GLU A 172 -16.60 4.28 -12.41
C GLU A 172 -16.66 4.13 -13.93
#